data_AF-X1UYU1-F1
#
_entry.id   AF-X1UYU1-F1
#
_cell.length_a   1.000
_cell.length_b   1.000
_cell.length_c   1.000
_cell.angle_alpha   90.00
_cell.angle_beta   90.00
_cell.angle_gamma   90.00
#
_symmetry.space_group_name_H-M   'P 1'
#
loop_
_entity.id
_entity.type
_entity.pdbx_description
1 polymer ?
#
loop_
_entity_poly.entity_id
_entity_poly.type
_entity_poly.pdbx_seq_one_letter_code
_entity_poly.pdbx_strand_id
1 'polypeptide(L)'
;MAILALDEIGIVNAEVLISGPDEREGETDIHKENKEAVQRFWKVMMSKYGSEKKYNKQLIDAFKYGEEPEIIIVVDKLLVGFDAPRNTVLYLTRALRDHTLLQA
;
A
#
# COMPACT_ATOMS: atom_id res chain seq x y z
N MET A 1 -10.19 6.49 -1.89
CA MET A 1 -10.40 7.87 -2.40
C MET A 1 -9.19 8.35 -3.20
N ALA A 2 -7.95 8.24 -2.70
CA ALA A 2 -6.75 8.68 -3.43
C ALA A 2 -6.51 7.94 -4.77
N ILE A 3 -6.65 6.61 -4.81
CA ILE A 3 -6.44 5.86 -6.05
C ILE A 3 -7.47 6.23 -7.13
N LEU A 4 -8.75 6.34 -6.76
CA LEU A 4 -9.82 6.74 -7.69
C LEU A 4 -9.56 8.12 -8.31
N ALA A 5 -9.00 9.06 -7.54
CA ALA A 5 -8.65 10.38 -8.06
C ALA A 5 -7.49 10.32 -9.08
N LEU A 6 -6.49 9.44 -8.85
CA LEU A 6 -5.39 9.25 -9.80
C LEU A 6 -5.87 8.55 -11.07
N ASP A 7 -6.74 7.55 -10.93
CA ASP A 7 -7.37 6.83 -12.04
C ASP A 7 -8.22 7.78 -12.91
N GLU A 8 -8.97 8.70 -12.29
CA GLU A 8 -9.76 9.72 -12.99
C GLU A 8 -8.91 10.74 -13.75
N ILE A 9 -7.73 11.08 -13.21
CA ILE A 9 -6.78 11.99 -13.86
C ILE A 9 -6.11 11.31 -15.07
N GLY A 10 -5.89 9.98 -15.01
CA GLY A 10 -5.41 9.18 -16.14
C GLY A 10 -3.98 9.49 -16.61
N ILE A 11 -3.20 10.21 -15.80
CA ILE A 11 -1.82 10.62 -16.12
C ILE A 11 -0.80 9.60 -15.59
N VAL A 12 -1.15 8.86 -14.54
CA VAL A 12 -0.28 7.89 -13.87
C VAL A 12 -1.08 6.66 -13.45
N ASN A 13 -0.46 5.49 -13.47
CA ASN A 13 -1.02 4.28 -12.89
C ASN A 13 -0.55 4.15 -11.45
N ALA A 14 -1.50 3.91 -10.56
CA ALA A 14 -1.22 3.71 -9.15
C ALA A 14 -1.75 2.36 -8.70
N GLU A 15 -0.98 1.69 -7.84
CA GLU A 15 -1.43 0.48 -7.16
C GLU A 15 -1.33 0.64 -5.66
N VAL A 16 -2.21 -0.04 -4.95
CA VAL A 16 -2.25 -0.01 -3.49
C VAL A 16 -1.66 -1.30 -2.95
N LEU A 17 -0.79 -1.17 -1.95
CA LEU A 17 -0.19 -2.26 -1.18
C LEU A 17 -0.61 -2.13 0.30
N ILE A 18 -1.56 -2.95 0.74
CA ILE A 18 -2.02 -2.96 2.14
C ILE A 18 -1.54 -4.21 2.89
N SER A 19 -1.41 -4.12 4.21
CA SER A 19 -1.36 -5.30 5.08
C SER A 19 -2.71 -6.02 5.10
N GLY A 20 -2.70 -7.32 5.44
CA GLY A 20 -3.94 -8.04 5.68
C GLY A 20 -4.75 -7.36 6.79
N PRO A 21 -6.09 -7.42 6.74
CA PRO A 21 -6.93 -6.82 7.77
C PRO A 21 -6.59 -7.45 9.14
N ASP A 22 -5.88 -6.70 9.97
CA ASP A 22 -5.51 -7.12 11.33
C ASP A 22 -6.75 -7.00 12.23
N GLU A 23 -7.02 -8.02 13.05
CA GLU A 23 -8.11 -8.00 14.04
C GLU A 23 -7.69 -7.38 15.37
N ARG A 24 -6.43 -6.94 15.50
CA ARG A 24 -5.89 -6.46 16.77
C ARG A 24 -6.58 -5.18 17.26
N GLU A 25 -7.23 -5.31 18.42
CA GLU A 25 -7.79 -4.23 19.24
C GLU A 25 -6.67 -3.22 19.59
N GLY A 26 -6.64 -2.08 18.90
CA GLY A 26 -5.62 -1.06 19.18
C GLY A 26 -5.53 0.06 18.14
N GLU A 27 -6.07 -0.14 16.93
CA GLU A 27 -6.16 0.97 15.97
C GLU A 27 -7.19 1.96 16.51
N THR A 28 -6.71 3.14 16.94
CA THR A 28 -7.56 4.24 17.39
C THR A 28 -8.35 4.73 16.18
N ASP A 29 -9.57 4.21 16.13
CA ASP A 29 -10.55 4.26 15.06
C ASP A 29 -10.85 5.71 14.64
N ILE A 30 -10.27 6.15 13.53
CA ILE A 30 -10.75 7.34 12.80
C ILE A 30 -11.68 6.97 11.64
N HIS A 31 -11.80 5.69 11.25
CA HIS A 31 -12.55 5.30 10.05
C HIS A 31 -13.21 3.91 10.14
N LYS A 32 -14.22 3.78 11.00
CA LYS A 32 -15.10 2.61 11.09
C LYS A 32 -15.72 2.22 9.73
N GLU A 33 -15.98 3.21 8.87
CA GLU A 33 -16.50 3.03 7.50
C GLU A 33 -15.48 2.44 6.50
N ASN A 34 -14.16 2.62 6.73
CA ASN A 34 -13.15 2.13 5.79
C ASN A 34 -12.87 0.62 5.93
N LYS A 35 -13.25 -0.02 7.03
CA LYS A 35 -12.95 -1.45 7.26
C LYS A 35 -13.55 -2.36 6.20
N GLU A 36 -14.78 -2.12 5.77
CA GLU A 36 -15.41 -2.97 4.76
C GLU A 36 -14.77 -2.80 3.37
N ALA A 37 -14.45 -1.57 2.98
CA ALA A 37 -13.80 -1.29 1.70
C ALA A 37 -12.42 -1.96 1.63
N VAL A 38 -11.64 -1.86 2.72
CA VAL A 38 -10.36 -2.54 2.88
C VAL A 38 -10.52 -4.06 2.83
N GLN A 39 -11.51 -4.62 3.52
CA GLN A 39 -11.78 -6.07 3.47
C GLN A 39 -12.19 -6.55 2.08
N ARG A 40 -13.04 -5.79 1.36
CA ARG A 40 -13.42 -6.11 -0.02
C ARG A 40 -12.21 -6.07 -0.94
N PHE A 41 -11.41 -5.01 -0.87
CA PHE A 41 -10.18 -4.88 -1.63
C PHE A 41 -9.22 -6.03 -1.35
N TRP A 42 -9.00 -6.36 -0.06
CA TRP A 42 -8.14 -7.47 0.35
C TRP A 42 -8.59 -8.80 -0.26
N LYS A 43 -9.90 -9.11 -0.19
CA LYS A 43 -10.46 -10.33 -0.79
C LYS A 43 -10.22 -10.40 -2.29
N VAL A 44 -10.40 -9.28 -3.01
CA VAL A 44 -10.13 -9.20 -4.45
C VAL A 44 -8.64 -9.48 -4.72
N MET A 45 -7.73 -8.89 -3.95
CA MET A 45 -6.29 -9.12 -4.12
C MET A 45 -5.89 -10.57 -3.80
N MET A 46 -6.43 -11.17 -2.74
CA MET A 46 -6.17 -12.59 -2.43
C MET A 46 -6.73 -13.51 -3.52
N SER A 47 -7.88 -13.18 -4.12
CA SER A 47 -8.41 -13.92 -5.26
C SER A 47 -7.55 -13.78 -6.51
N LYS A 48 -6.99 -12.58 -6.77
CA LYS A 48 -6.15 -12.29 -7.94
C LYS A 48 -4.76 -12.95 -7.85
N TYR A 49 -4.12 -12.87 -6.69
CA TYR A 49 -2.73 -13.29 -6.51
C TYR A 49 -2.56 -14.63 -5.77
N GLY A 50 -3.62 -15.13 -5.13
CA GLY A 50 -3.68 -16.41 -4.42
C GLY A 50 -3.07 -16.40 -3.01
N SER A 51 -2.17 -15.47 -2.69
CA SER A 51 -1.66 -15.26 -1.33
C SER A 51 -1.05 -13.88 -1.16
N GLU A 52 -0.99 -13.40 0.09
CA GLU A 52 -0.33 -12.12 0.42
C GLU A 52 1.13 -12.09 -0.05
N LYS A 53 1.88 -13.18 0.15
CA LYS A 53 3.28 -13.24 -0.28
C LYS A 53 3.42 -13.04 -1.79
N LYS A 54 2.54 -13.64 -2.59
CA LYS A 54 2.55 -13.50 -4.05
C LYS A 54 2.10 -12.10 -4.47
N TYR A 55 1.04 -11.58 -3.86
CA TYR A 55 0.55 -10.22 -4.07
C TYR A 55 1.66 -9.18 -3.84
N ASN A 56 2.26 -9.21 -2.65
CA ASN A 56 3.33 -8.27 -2.29
C ASN A 56 4.51 -8.40 -3.26
N LYS A 57 4.98 -9.63 -3.52
CA LYS A 57 6.13 -9.85 -4.39
C LYS A 57 5.86 -9.34 -5.81
N GLN A 58 4.74 -9.72 -6.41
CA GLN A 58 4.45 -9.34 -7.79
C GLN A 58 4.27 -7.84 -7.95
N LEU A 59 3.59 -7.18 -7.01
CA LEU A 59 3.38 -5.75 -7.08
C LEU A 59 4.70 -4.98 -6.88
N ILE A 60 5.52 -5.41 -5.92
CA ILE A 60 6.85 -4.83 -5.69
C ILE A 60 7.76 -5.04 -6.89
N ASP A 61 7.80 -6.25 -7.47
CA ASP A 61 8.63 -6.55 -8.63
C ASP A 61 8.16 -5.75 -9.86
N ALA A 62 6.84 -5.63 -10.08
CA ALA A 62 6.27 -4.79 -11.14
C ALA A 62 6.66 -3.33 -10.96
N PHE A 63 6.50 -2.78 -9.74
CA PHE A 63 6.92 -1.42 -9.47
C PHE A 63 8.43 -1.23 -9.66
N LYS A 64 9.28 -2.16 -9.21
CA LYS A 64 10.76 -2.04 -9.29
C LYS A 64 11.30 -2.15 -10.72
N TYR A 65 10.75 -3.05 -11.51
CA TYR A 65 11.35 -3.47 -12.78
C TYR A 65 10.47 -3.24 -14.01
N GLY A 66 9.17 -2.99 -13.83
CA GLY A 66 8.22 -2.71 -14.91
C GLY A 66 8.14 -1.24 -15.27
N GLU A 67 7.25 -0.89 -16.21
CA GLU A 67 6.87 0.50 -16.50
C GLU A 67 5.71 0.96 -15.62
N GLU A 68 4.84 0.03 -15.22
CA GLU A 68 3.69 0.29 -14.35
C GLU A 68 3.69 -0.66 -13.14
N PRO A 69 3.17 -0.21 -11.98
CA PRO A 69 2.65 1.14 -11.72
C PRO A 69 3.78 2.17 -11.49
N GLU A 70 3.52 3.45 -11.80
CA GLU A 70 4.44 4.55 -11.50
C GLU A 70 4.37 4.99 -10.03
N ILE A 71 3.23 4.74 -9.37
CA ILE A 71 3.01 5.08 -7.96
C ILE A 71 2.56 3.84 -7.19
N ILE A 72 3.16 3.63 -6.02
CA ILE A 72 2.66 2.67 -5.04
C ILE A 72 2.19 3.40 -3.78
N ILE A 73 0.98 3.10 -3.34
CA ILE A 73 0.42 3.61 -2.08
C ILE A 73 0.49 2.47 -1.06
N VAL A 74 1.32 2.65 -0.04
CA VAL A 74 1.52 1.61 0.99
C VAL A 74 0.79 2.00 2.27
N VAL A 75 -0.04 1.09 2.79
CA VAL A 75 -0.82 1.29 4.01
C VAL A 75 -0.45 0.21 5.03
N ASP A 76 -0.09 0.65 6.25
CA ASP A 76 0.18 -0.20 7.42
C ASP A 76 1.20 -1.33 7.20
N LYS A 77 2.05 -1.22 6.18
CA LYS A 77 3.23 -2.07 6.02
C LYS A 77 4.48 -1.33 6.51
N LEU A 78 5.29 -2.02 7.29
CA LEU A 78 6.64 -1.58 7.62
C LEU A 78 7.47 -1.64 6.34
N LEU A 79 7.84 -0.47 5.78
CA LEU A 79 8.62 -0.32 4.54
C LEU A 79 10.10 -0.77 4.65
N VAL A 80 10.48 -1.42 5.75
CA VAL A 80 11.87 -1.77 6.06
C VAL A 80 12.46 -2.64 4.95
N GLY A 81 13.55 -2.15 4.33
CA GLY A 81 14.26 -2.86 3.27
C GLY A 81 13.62 -2.74 1.88
N PHE A 82 12.68 -1.81 1.69
CA PHE A 82 12.21 -1.45 0.35
C PHE A 82 13.23 -0.52 -0.32
N ASP A 83 14.19 -1.13 -1.03
CA ASP A 83 15.09 -0.39 -1.90
C ASP A 83 14.66 -0.53 -3.36
N ALA A 84 14.32 0.59 -3.98
CA ALA A 84 14.06 0.71 -5.40
C ALA A 84 14.76 1.98 -5.89
N PRO A 85 15.78 1.90 -6.77
CA PRO A 85 16.48 3.09 -7.26
C PRO A 85 15.56 4.15 -7.90
N ARG A 86 14.38 3.74 -8.37
CA ARG A 86 13.32 4.59 -8.90
C ARG A 86 12.39 5.22 -7.85
N ASN A 87 12.49 4.85 -6.58
CA ASN A 87 11.81 5.55 -5.49
C ASN A 87 12.47 6.91 -5.26
N THR A 88 12.03 7.92 -6.00
CA THR A 88 12.58 9.27 -5.88
C THR A 88 11.89 10.09 -4.79
N VAL A 89 10.61 9.81 -4.51
CA VAL A 89 9.79 10.60 -3.56
C VAL A 89 8.94 9.68 -2.69
N LEU A 90 8.89 9.97 -1.39
CA LEU A 90 8.07 9.26 -0.41
C LEU A 90 7.13 10.26 0.29
N TYR A 91 5.83 10.03 0.19
CA TYR A 91 4.82 10.81 0.91
C TYR A 91 4.36 10.05 2.15
N LEU A 92 4.42 10.71 3.31
CA LEU A 92 4.04 10.14 4.60
C LEU A 92 2.80 10.86 5.13
N THR A 93 1.70 10.12 5.28
CA THR A 93 0.38 10.66 5.70
C THR A 93 0.05 10.39 7.17
N ARG A 94 0.81 9.51 7.84
CA ARG A 94 0.67 9.22 9.27
C ARG A 94 1.61 10.11 10.07
N ALA A 95 1.12 10.71 11.15
CA ALA A 95 1.96 11.45 12.08
C ALA A 95 3.03 10.50 12.63
N LEU A 96 4.28 10.77 12.27
CA LEU A 96 5.44 10.03 12.74
C LEU A 96 5.58 10.28 14.25
N ARG A 97 5.35 9.25 15.05
CA ARG A 97 5.57 9.29 16.50
C ARG A 97 6.72 8.31 16.82
N ASP A 98 7.75 8.82 17.50
CA ASP A 98 9.00 8.14 17.91
C ASP A 98 9.99 7.74 16.79
N HIS A 99 11.14 7.18 17.22
CA HIS A 99 12.40 6.93 16.49
C HIS A 99 12.33 5.96 15.28
N THR A 100 11.15 5.69 14.73
CA THR A 100 10.95 4.79 13.58
C THR A 100 11.32 5.42 12.23
N LEU A 101 11.83 6.65 12.23
CA LEU A 101 12.13 7.46 11.04
C LEU A 101 13.21 6.85 10.10
N LEU A 102 14.22 6.17 10.63
CA LEU A 102 15.49 5.94 9.91
C LEU A 102 15.92 4.47 9.79
N GLN A 103 15.00 3.53 10.02
CA GLN A 103 15.25 2.10 9.76
C GLN A 103 14.46 1.57 8.56
N ALA A 104 13.76 2.45 7.81
CA ALA A 104 13.10 2.08 6.56
C ALA A 104 14.12 1.92 5.43
#